data_AF-A0A3N5MKR2-F1
#
_entry.id   AF-A0A3N5MKR2-F1
#
_cell.length_a   1.000
_cell.length_b   1.000
_cell.length_c   1.000
_cell.angle_alpha   90.00
_cell.angle_beta   90.00
_cell.angle_gamma   90.00
#
_symmetry.space_group_name_H-M   'P 1'
#
loop_
_entity.id
_entity.type
_entity.pdbx_description
1 polymer ?
#
loop_
_entity_poly.entity_id
_entity_poly.type
_entity_poly.pdbx_seq_one_letter_code
_entity_poly.pdbx_strand_id
1 'polypeptide(L)'
;MTEDWLTRAEAVCLQCGGRCCTDAHPPLSGHCYQRLVAQGVPEDSFEWRGYHTVRAREDGTCIFCNGNRCSIHSIKPETCRAGPFTFDVKGDVIEIFLKYETICPVVRLLKEVPEAYEHQFALAKKSITRLVLDLTDEELCAICRIEEPSTEKVAEIPRESEDL
;
A
#
# COMPACT_ATOMS: atom_id res chain seq x y z
N MET A 1 -25.00 -5.02 -8.26
CA MET A 1 -24.08 -5.28 -9.39
C MET A 1 -22.65 -4.86 -9.04
N THR A 2 -22.17 -5.22 -7.84
CA THR A 2 -20.89 -4.74 -7.28
C THR A 2 -19.74 -5.75 -7.40
N GLU A 3 -19.96 -6.91 -8.04
CA GLU A 3 -19.03 -8.05 -8.01
C GLU A 3 -18.20 -8.25 -9.30
N ASP A 4 -18.59 -7.64 -10.43
CA ASP A 4 -17.90 -7.86 -11.72
C ASP A 4 -16.51 -7.23 -11.74
N TRP A 5 -16.39 -5.97 -11.30
CA TRP A 5 -15.11 -5.26 -11.34
C TRP A 5 -14.10 -5.81 -10.33
N LEU A 6 -14.54 -6.37 -9.19
CA LEU A 6 -13.65 -7.02 -8.21
C LEU A 6 -12.98 -8.25 -8.83
N THR A 7 -13.76 -9.10 -9.48
CA THR A 7 -13.25 -10.29 -10.17
C THR A 7 -12.27 -9.89 -11.29
N ARG A 8 -12.57 -8.82 -12.02
CA ARG A 8 -11.67 -8.27 -13.04
C ARG A 8 -10.38 -7.72 -12.42
N ALA A 9 -10.45 -7.01 -11.30
CA ALA A 9 -9.28 -6.49 -10.59
C ALA A 9 -8.36 -7.61 -10.11
N GLU A 10 -8.93 -8.68 -9.54
CA GLU A 10 -8.18 -9.88 -9.15
C GLU A 10 -7.52 -10.54 -10.36
N ALA A 11 -8.24 -10.72 -11.47
CA ALA A 11 -7.68 -11.31 -12.68
C ALA A 11 -6.49 -10.49 -13.22
N VAL A 12 -6.62 -9.15 -13.26
CA VAL A 12 -5.53 -8.24 -13.66
C VAL A 12 -4.34 -8.33 -12.70
N CYS A 13 -4.59 -8.40 -11.40
CA CYS A 13 -3.55 -8.54 -10.39
C CYS A 13 -2.79 -9.88 -10.53
N LEU A 14 -3.51 -10.98 -10.79
CA LEU A 14 -2.92 -12.29 -11.00
C LEU A 14 -2.07 -12.34 -12.29
N GLN A 15 -2.54 -11.73 -13.37
CA GLN A 15 -1.78 -11.62 -14.62
C GLN A 15 -0.54 -10.73 -14.48
N CYS A 16 -0.61 -9.69 -13.64
CA CYS A 16 0.52 -8.81 -13.34
C CYS A 16 1.70 -9.58 -12.71
N GLY A 17 1.42 -10.69 -12.02
CA GLY A 17 2.44 -11.57 -11.49
C GLY A 17 3.14 -11.03 -10.24
N GLY A 18 2.49 -10.14 -9.47
CA GLY A 18 3.05 -9.66 -8.20
C GLY A 18 4.22 -8.69 -8.35
N ARG A 19 4.35 -7.96 -9.47
CA ARG A 19 5.40 -6.94 -9.69
C ARG A 19 5.53 -5.93 -8.55
N CYS A 20 4.45 -5.65 -7.82
CA CYS A 20 4.47 -4.79 -6.64
C CYS A 20 5.21 -5.38 -5.43
N CYS A 21 5.68 -6.63 -5.48
CA CYS A 21 6.42 -7.29 -4.41
C CYS A 21 7.94 -7.14 -4.54
N THR A 22 8.45 -6.70 -5.69
CA THR A 22 9.88 -6.43 -5.89
C THR A 22 10.24 -5.09 -5.27
N ASP A 23 11.23 -5.08 -4.38
CA ASP A 23 11.73 -3.89 -3.66
C ASP A 23 10.63 -3.08 -2.95
N ALA A 24 9.55 -3.75 -2.54
CA ALA A 24 8.32 -3.10 -2.13
C ALA A 24 8.44 -2.33 -0.80
N HIS A 25 9.17 -2.91 0.16
CA HIS A 25 9.38 -2.42 1.53
C HIS A 25 8.25 -1.55 2.11
N PRO A 26 7.00 -2.06 2.13
CA PRO A 26 5.84 -1.32 2.62
C PRO A 26 6.04 -0.89 4.07
N PRO A 27 5.84 0.39 4.42
CA PRO A 27 5.84 0.80 5.82
C PRO A 27 4.68 0.17 6.58
N LEU A 28 4.92 -0.15 7.84
CA LEU A 28 3.97 -0.77 8.76
C LEU A 28 3.72 0.17 9.93
N SER A 29 2.44 0.34 10.26
CA SER A 29 2.06 0.87 11.56
C SER A 29 2.39 -0.16 12.65
N GLY A 30 2.58 0.30 13.89
CA GLY A 30 2.70 -0.58 15.06
C GLY A 30 1.48 -1.48 15.21
N HIS A 31 0.28 -0.95 14.95
CA HIS A 31 -0.94 -1.74 14.91
C HIS A 31 -0.91 -2.85 13.84
N CYS A 32 -0.41 -2.57 12.63
CA CYS A 32 -0.30 -3.58 11.59
C CYS A 32 0.73 -4.64 11.94
N TYR A 33 1.90 -4.24 12.44
CA TYR A 33 2.92 -5.17 12.91
C TYR A 33 2.34 -6.13 13.95
N GLN A 34 1.69 -5.62 14.99
CA GLN A 34 1.06 -6.42 16.04
C GLN A 34 -0.02 -7.36 15.48
N ARG A 35 -0.87 -6.86 14.58
CA ARG A 35 -1.91 -7.67 13.92
C ARG A 35 -1.33 -8.83 13.12
N LEU A 36 -0.26 -8.59 12.35
CA LEU A 36 0.38 -9.63 11.54
C LEU A 36 1.02 -10.70 12.43
N VAL A 37 1.75 -10.30 13.47
CA VAL A 37 2.35 -11.23 14.44
C VAL A 37 1.26 -12.07 15.14
N ALA A 38 0.18 -11.43 15.60
CA ALA A 38 -0.95 -12.13 16.22
C ALA A 38 -1.65 -13.13 15.29
N GLN A 39 -1.53 -12.95 13.98
CA GLN A 39 -2.05 -13.86 12.95
C GLN A 39 -1.03 -14.92 12.51
N GLY A 40 0.09 -15.05 13.23
CA GLY A 40 1.10 -16.09 13.02
C GLY A 40 2.19 -15.71 12.03
N VAL A 41 2.30 -14.44 11.63
CA VAL A 41 3.46 -13.98 10.85
C VAL A 41 4.69 -13.94 11.77
N PRO A 42 5.79 -14.65 11.43
CA PRO A 42 6.99 -14.65 12.25
C PRO A 42 7.61 -13.26 12.41
N GLU A 43 8.09 -12.91 13.60
CA GLU A 43 8.71 -11.61 13.86
C GLU A 43 9.98 -11.37 13.01
N ASP A 44 10.69 -12.44 12.65
CA ASP A 44 11.87 -12.39 11.78
C ASP A 44 11.53 -12.10 10.30
N SER A 45 10.24 -11.97 9.97
CA SER A 45 9.75 -11.51 8.66
C SER A 45 9.75 -9.99 8.52
N PHE A 46 10.09 -9.25 9.59
CA PHE A 46 10.13 -7.80 9.62
C PHE A 46 11.55 -7.27 9.80
N GLU A 47 11.78 -6.04 9.36
CA GLU A 47 13.04 -5.33 9.52
C GLU A 47 12.81 -3.84 9.77
N TRP A 48 13.85 -3.16 10.24
CA TRP A 48 13.85 -1.71 10.47
C TRP A 48 14.74 -1.02 9.44
N ARG A 49 14.18 -0.06 8.70
CA ARG A 49 14.89 0.74 7.67
C ARG A 49 14.77 2.25 7.91
N GLY A 50 14.62 2.65 9.17
CA GLY A 50 14.13 3.98 9.56
C GLY A 50 12.62 4.02 9.77
N TYR A 51 11.94 2.92 9.47
CA TYR A 51 10.54 2.59 9.77
C TYR A 51 10.41 1.06 9.76
N HIS A 52 9.35 0.52 10.38
CA HIS A 52 9.07 -0.91 10.34
C HIS A 52 8.58 -1.33 8.95
N THR A 53 9.15 -2.40 8.40
CA THR A 53 8.74 -2.95 7.10
C THR A 53 8.82 -4.47 7.07
N VAL A 54 8.20 -5.08 6.05
CA VAL A 54 8.39 -6.50 5.75
C VAL A 54 9.71 -6.69 5.04
N ARG A 55 10.41 -7.78 5.34
CA ARG A 55 11.70 -8.10 4.73
C ARG A 55 11.56 -8.46 3.26
N ALA A 56 12.61 -8.13 2.52
CA ALA A 56 12.89 -8.73 1.22
C ALA A 56 13.82 -9.94 1.36
N ARG A 57 13.75 -10.85 0.39
CA ARG A 57 14.76 -11.88 0.15
C ARG A 57 16.00 -11.25 -0.46
N GLU A 58 17.07 -12.04 -0.60
CA GLU A 58 18.32 -11.59 -1.23
C GLU A 58 18.13 -11.08 -2.66
N ASP A 59 17.11 -11.56 -3.37
CA ASP A 59 16.77 -11.14 -4.74
C ASP A 59 15.86 -9.88 -4.80
N GLY A 60 15.63 -9.21 -3.67
CA GLY A 60 14.76 -8.03 -3.57
C GLY A 60 13.26 -8.35 -3.51
N THR A 61 12.87 -9.62 -3.65
CA THR A 61 11.46 -10.02 -3.60
C THR A 61 10.95 -10.04 -2.16
N CYS A 62 9.79 -9.43 -1.89
CA CYS A 62 9.10 -9.53 -0.60
C CYS A 62 9.01 -10.98 -0.11
N ILE A 63 9.30 -11.22 1.18
CA ILE A 63 9.29 -12.55 1.80
C ILE A 63 7.94 -13.28 1.63
N PHE A 64 6.84 -12.53 1.57
CA PHE A 64 5.48 -13.04 1.39
C PHE A 64 5.08 -13.27 -0.08
N CYS A 65 5.95 -12.99 -1.06
CA CYS A 65 5.65 -13.31 -2.46
C CYS A 65 5.92 -14.80 -2.71
N ASN A 66 4.87 -15.58 -2.95
CA ASN A 66 4.94 -16.99 -3.30
C ASN A 66 4.29 -17.24 -4.66
N GLY A 67 5.07 -17.66 -5.65
CA GLY A 67 4.57 -17.96 -6.99
C GLY A 67 3.74 -16.83 -7.59
N ASN A 68 4.26 -15.59 -7.52
CA ASN A 68 3.62 -14.37 -8.01
C ASN A 68 2.34 -13.95 -7.25
N ARG A 69 2.08 -14.53 -6.08
CA ARG A 69 0.95 -14.21 -5.21
C ARG A 69 1.44 -13.82 -3.83
N CYS A 70 0.70 -12.94 -3.16
CA CYS A 70 0.96 -12.62 -1.76
C CYS A 70 0.43 -13.75 -0.87
N SER A 71 1.28 -14.40 -0.07
CA SER A 71 0.87 -15.45 0.87
C SER A 71 0.01 -14.94 2.03
N ILE A 72 0.14 -13.65 2.36
CA ILE A 72 -0.63 -12.96 3.40
C ILE A 72 -1.76 -12.09 2.80
N HIS A 73 -2.31 -12.49 1.64
CA HIS A 73 -3.22 -11.64 0.86
C HIS A 73 -4.41 -11.07 1.66
N SER A 74 -5.04 -11.90 2.49
CA SER A 74 -6.20 -11.53 3.32
C SER A 74 -5.87 -10.55 4.44
N ILE A 75 -4.59 -10.41 4.79
CA ILE A 75 -4.13 -9.67 5.97
C ILE A 75 -3.05 -8.64 5.63
N LYS A 76 -2.92 -8.27 4.34
CA LYS A 76 -1.91 -7.34 3.81
C LYS A 76 -1.71 -6.06 4.66
N PRO A 77 -0.49 -5.51 4.66
CA PRO A 77 -0.19 -4.16 5.19
C PRO A 77 -1.06 -3.05 4.57
N GLU A 78 -1.14 -1.91 5.26
CA GLU A 78 -1.93 -0.74 4.84
C GLU A 78 -1.58 -0.27 3.42
N THR A 79 -0.30 -0.03 3.13
CA THR A 79 0.13 0.43 1.80
C THR A 79 -0.06 -0.63 0.72
N CYS A 80 0.13 -1.92 1.05
CA CYS A 80 -0.17 -3.02 0.13
C CYS A 80 -1.67 -3.13 -0.20
N ARG A 81 -2.55 -2.74 0.72
CA ARG A 81 -4.01 -2.68 0.50
C ARG A 81 -4.43 -1.40 -0.24
N ALA A 82 -3.72 -0.30 -0.02
CA ALA A 82 -3.97 0.99 -0.66
C ALA A 82 -3.58 1.00 -2.14
N GLY A 83 -2.62 0.16 -2.56
CA GLY A 83 -2.17 0.06 -3.94
C GLY A 83 -3.34 -0.04 -4.95
N PRO A 84 -3.26 0.64 -6.11
CA PRO A 84 -2.13 1.36 -6.69
C PRO A 84 -1.93 2.79 -6.16
N PHE A 85 -2.60 3.20 -5.10
CA PHE A 85 -2.36 4.50 -4.47
C PHE A 85 -1.14 4.47 -3.55
N THR A 86 -0.40 5.58 -3.51
CA THR A 86 0.70 5.85 -2.59
C THR A 86 0.52 7.25 -1.99
N PHE A 87 1.42 7.69 -1.11
CA PHE A 87 1.29 8.95 -0.41
C PHE A 87 2.62 9.68 -0.23
N ASP A 88 2.50 10.98 0.01
CA ASP A 88 3.55 11.83 0.57
C ASP A 88 2.94 12.67 1.71
N VAL A 89 3.77 13.19 2.60
CA VAL A 89 3.34 14.01 3.74
C VAL A 89 4.11 15.33 3.72
N LYS A 90 3.37 16.44 3.70
CA LYS A 90 3.91 17.80 3.71
C LYS A 90 3.27 18.61 4.83
N GLY A 91 3.95 18.67 5.97
CA GLY A 91 3.42 19.28 7.18
C GLY A 91 2.14 18.56 7.61
N ASP A 92 1.03 19.30 7.61
CA ASP A 92 -0.28 18.83 8.07
C ASP A 92 -1.16 18.28 6.93
N VAL A 93 -0.56 17.99 5.77
CA VAL A 93 -1.27 17.47 4.58
C VAL A 93 -0.68 16.13 4.16
N ILE A 94 -1.56 15.16 3.94
CA ILE A 94 -1.26 13.92 3.24
C ILE A 94 -1.65 14.11 1.77
N GLU A 95 -0.68 14.07 0.89
CA GLU A 95 -0.91 14.03 -0.56
C GLU A 95 -1.09 12.58 -0.99
N ILE A 96 -2.15 12.27 -1.73
CA ILE A 96 -2.40 10.93 -2.27
C ILE A 96 -2.10 10.93 -3.76
N PHE A 97 -1.33 9.93 -4.18
CA PHE A 97 -0.91 9.74 -5.56
C PHE A 97 -1.42 8.42 -6.10
N LEU A 98 -1.73 8.40 -7.39
CA LEU A 98 -2.06 7.20 -8.15
C LEU A 98 -0.87 6.81 -9.03
N LYS A 99 -0.42 5.57 -8.95
CA LYS A 99 0.62 5.03 -9.85
C LYS A 99 0.11 5.00 -11.29
N TYR A 100 1.03 5.17 -12.25
CA TYR A 100 0.70 4.99 -13.66
C TYR A 100 0.41 3.52 -14.00
N GLU A 101 -0.35 3.29 -15.08
CA GLU A 101 -0.69 1.94 -15.57
C GLU A 101 0.55 1.09 -15.86
N THR A 102 1.64 1.73 -16.31
CA THR A 102 2.94 1.08 -16.55
C THR A 102 3.50 0.41 -15.30
N ILE A 103 3.18 0.93 -14.10
CA ILE A 103 3.57 0.38 -12.81
C ILE A 103 2.53 -0.64 -12.31
N CYS A 104 1.24 -0.31 -12.39
CA CYS A 104 0.16 -1.20 -11.96
C CYS A 104 -0.96 -1.27 -13.00
N PRO A 105 -1.19 -2.43 -13.65
CA PRO A 105 -2.21 -2.55 -14.70
C PRO A 105 -3.65 -2.43 -14.18
N VAL A 106 -3.87 -2.56 -12.87
CA VAL A 106 -5.18 -2.32 -12.25
C VAL A 106 -5.64 -0.87 -12.46
N VAL A 107 -4.71 0.06 -12.62
CA VAL A 107 -5.01 1.49 -12.86
C VAL A 107 -5.89 1.68 -14.08
N ARG A 108 -5.71 0.87 -15.14
CA ARG A 108 -6.60 0.93 -16.31
C ARG A 108 -8.05 0.65 -15.94
N LEU A 109 -8.29 -0.42 -15.18
CA LEU A 109 -9.63 -0.76 -14.69
C LEU A 109 -10.21 0.35 -13.82
N LEU A 110 -9.41 0.94 -12.92
CA LEU A 110 -9.86 2.04 -12.07
C LEU A 110 -10.26 3.26 -12.92
N LYS A 111 -9.53 3.56 -13.99
CA LYS A 111 -9.88 4.66 -14.91
C LYS A 111 -11.11 4.36 -15.77
N GLU A 112 -11.39 3.10 -16.07
CA GLU A 112 -12.55 2.66 -16.86
C GLU A 112 -13.84 2.52 -16.04
N VAL A 113 -13.75 2.19 -14.75
CA VAL A 113 -14.90 1.83 -13.90
C VAL A 113 -14.94 2.74 -12.67
N PRO A 114 -15.82 3.77 -12.65
CA PRO A 114 -15.92 4.72 -11.55
C PRO A 114 -16.15 4.06 -10.18
N GLU A 115 -17.02 3.04 -10.08
CA GLU A 115 -17.26 2.39 -8.79
C GLU A 115 -16.02 1.66 -8.24
N ALA A 116 -15.19 1.11 -9.13
CA ALA A 116 -13.93 0.47 -8.74
C ALA A 116 -12.92 1.51 -8.23
N TYR A 117 -12.83 2.66 -8.90
CA TYR A 117 -12.00 3.78 -8.46
C TYR A 117 -12.43 4.26 -7.07
N GLU A 118 -13.71 4.60 -6.91
CA GLU A 118 -14.26 5.15 -5.66
C GLU A 118 -14.03 4.19 -4.49
N HIS A 119 -14.28 2.89 -4.71
CA HIS A 119 -14.06 1.88 -3.68
C HIS A 119 -12.59 1.77 -3.29
N GLN A 120 -11.69 1.61 -4.26
CA GLN A 120 -10.27 1.44 -4.00
C GLN A 120 -9.65 2.71 -3.40
N PHE A 121 -10.08 3.89 -3.87
CA PHE A 121 -9.64 5.17 -3.34
C PHE A 121 -10.10 5.39 -1.90
N ALA A 122 -11.35 5.03 -1.55
CA ALA A 122 -11.83 5.09 -0.17
C ALA A 122 -11.04 4.15 0.76
N LEU A 123 -10.72 2.94 0.29
CA LEU A 123 -9.87 2.01 1.03
C LEU A 123 -8.44 2.56 1.21
N ALA A 124 -7.88 3.15 0.15
CA ALA A 124 -6.56 3.77 0.19
C ALA A 124 -6.50 4.93 1.17
N LYS A 125 -7.44 5.89 1.09
CA LYS A 125 -7.57 6.99 2.05
C LYS A 125 -7.56 6.48 3.48
N LYS A 126 -8.46 5.53 3.81
CA LYS A 126 -8.56 4.97 5.16
C LYS A 126 -7.25 4.32 5.62
N SER A 127 -6.62 3.54 4.75
CA SER A 127 -5.41 2.78 5.09
C SER A 127 -4.20 3.71 5.28
N ILE A 128 -4.03 4.68 4.38
CA ILE A 128 -2.96 5.68 4.42
C ILE A 128 -3.12 6.60 5.62
N THR A 129 -4.32 7.17 5.86
CA THR A 129 -4.56 8.02 7.03
C THR A 129 -4.24 7.27 8.32
N ARG A 130 -4.69 6.01 8.45
CA ARG A 130 -4.40 5.21 9.64
C ARG A 130 -2.91 4.98 9.83
N LEU A 131 -2.19 4.69 8.75
CA LEU A 131 -0.74 4.51 8.78
C LEU A 131 -0.04 5.81 9.20
N VAL A 132 -0.33 6.93 8.53
CA VAL A 132 0.33 8.22 8.79
C VAL A 132 0.09 8.71 10.22
N LEU A 133 -1.09 8.48 10.78
CA LEU A 133 -1.42 8.83 12.17
C LEU A 133 -0.68 7.98 13.22
N ASP A 134 -0.20 6.79 12.84
CA ASP A 134 0.49 5.87 13.75
C ASP A 134 2.02 6.04 13.68
N LEU A 135 2.54 6.57 12.57
CA LEU A 135 3.97 6.78 12.35
C LEU A 135 4.47 8.07 12.99
N THR A 136 5.71 8.02 13.48
CA THR A 136 6.44 9.21 13.96
C THR A 136 6.89 10.10 12.79
N ASP A 137 7.20 11.37 13.08
CA ASP A 137 7.74 12.28 12.07
C ASP A 137 9.08 11.80 11.49
N GLU A 138 9.89 11.10 12.29
CA GLU A 138 11.17 10.53 11.83
C GLU A 138 10.95 9.40 10.82
N GLU A 139 9.98 8.51 11.09
CA GLU A 139 9.59 7.43 10.18
C GLU A 139 8.98 7.99 8.89
N LEU A 140 8.08 8.97 9.00
CA LEU A 140 7.50 9.64 7.84
C LEU A 140 8.58 10.33 7.00
N CYS A 141 9.54 11.00 7.64
CA CYS A 141 10.66 11.61 6.92
C CYS A 141 11.51 10.56 6.18
N ALA A 142 11.70 9.37 6.76
CA ALA A 142 12.40 8.28 6.07
C ALA A 142 11.60 7.76 4.87
N ILE A 143 10.28 7.60 5.01
CA ILE A 143 9.39 7.10 3.95
C ILE A 143 9.26 8.11 2.80
N CYS A 144 8.99 9.38 3.11
CA CYS A 144 8.77 10.45 2.14
C CYS A 144 10.03 10.85 1.35
N ARG A 145 11.22 10.36 1.73
CA ARG A 145 12.44 10.48 0.93
C ARG A 145 12.50 9.50 -0.24
N ILE A 146 11.63 8.49 -0.27
CA ILE A 146 11.57 7.51 -1.35
C ILE A 146 10.87 8.15 -2.56
N GLU A 147 11.60 8.32 -3.66
CA GLU A 147 11.02 8.89 -4.87
C GLU A 147 10.14 7.88 -5.61
N GLU A 148 8.87 8.24 -5.85
CA GLU A 148 7.94 7.48 -6.71
C GLU A 148 7.53 8.32 -7.94
N PRO A 149 8.44 8.60 -8.89
CA PRO A 149 8.20 9.56 -9.98
C PRO A 149 7.13 9.10 -11.00
N SER A 150 6.78 7.82 -10.99
CA SER A 150 5.78 7.24 -11.90
C SER A 150 4.36 7.29 -11.30
N THR A 151 3.99 8.45 -10.78
CA THR A 151 2.72 8.70 -10.11
C THR A 151 2.12 10.06 -10.48
N GLU A 152 0.81 10.22 -10.31
CA GLU A 152 0.10 11.50 -10.42
C GLU A 152 -0.62 11.82 -9.10
N LYS A 153 -0.57 13.08 -8.66
CA LYS A 153 -1.32 13.51 -7.47
C LYS A 153 -2.81 13.53 -7.79
N VAL A 154 -3.61 12.86 -6.97
CA VAL A 154 -5.07 12.73 -7.16
C VAL A 154 -5.89 13.34 -6.03
N ALA A 155 -5.30 13.56 -4.86
CA ALA A 155 -5.99 14.20 -3.73
C ALA A 155 -5.02 14.74 -2.68
N GLU A 156 -5.57 15.58 -1.81
CA GLU A 156 -4.97 16.04 -0.56
C GLU A 156 -5.98 15.81 0.56
N ILE A 157 -5.51 15.36 1.71
CA ILE A 157 -6.31 15.24 2.92
C ILE A 157 -5.55 15.80 4.12
N PRO A 158 -6.25 16.33 5.14
CA PRO A 158 -5.62 16.70 6.40
C PRO A 158 -4.92 15.50 7.05
N ARG A 159 -3.73 15.73 7.60
CA ARG A 159 -2.98 14.75 8.40
C ARG A 159 -3.63 14.58 9.76
N GLU A 160 -4.12 15.66 10.35
CA GLU A 160 -4.90 15.64 11.58
C GLU A 160 -6.38 15.48 11.23
N SER A 161 -7.05 14.49 11.82
CA SER A 161 -8.50 14.35 11.69
C SER A 161 -9.16 15.28 12.71
N GLU A 162 -9.99 16.22 12.25
CA GLU A 162 -10.85 17.01 13.17
C GLU A 162 -11.93 16.15 13.85
N ASP A 163 -12.16 14.91 13.39
CA ASP A 163 -13.14 13.99 13.96
C ASP A 163 -12.61 12.53 13.97
N LEU A 164 -12.11 12.06 15.12
CA LEU A 164 -11.94 10.65 15.47
C LEU A 164 -12.74 10.33 16.74
#